data_AF-A0A2G9P2C0-F1
#
_entry.id   AF-A0A2G9P2C0-F1
#
_cell.length_a   1.000
_cell.length_b   1.000
_cell.length_c   1.000
_cell.angle_alpha   90.00
_cell.angle_beta   90.00
_cell.angle_gamma   90.00
#
_symmetry.space_group_name_H-M   'P 1'
#
loop_
_entity.id
_entity.type
_entity.pdbx_description
1 polymer ?
#
loop_
_entity_poly.entity_id
_entity_poly.type
_entity_poly.pdbx_seq_one_letter_code
_entity_poly.pdbx_strand_id
1 'polypeptide(L)'
;MVSRAVDVVSRAVDMVSRAVDMVSRAEDMVSRAVDVFSRAVDMVSRAVHMVRRVVEMVSIAVEMVSRAVDFVSRAVDMVSRAVDMVSRAVDMVSRAVDMVTRAVDMVSSRAVDMVSRAVDMVRRAVDMVSRAVDMVSRAVYMLSRAVDMVSRAVDIVSRAVDMVSRAVDMVS
;
A
#
# COMPACT_ATOMS: atom_id res chain seq x y z
N MET A 1 80.48 -16.82 44.65
CA MET A 1 79.90 -17.43 43.42
C MET A 1 78.41 -17.73 43.57
N VAL A 2 77.97 -18.31 44.70
CA VAL A 2 76.56 -18.64 44.97
C VAL A 2 75.62 -17.42 44.92
N SER A 3 75.98 -16.30 45.56
CA SER A 3 75.17 -15.07 45.58
C SER A 3 74.89 -14.50 44.18
N ARG A 4 75.88 -14.53 43.29
CA ARG A 4 75.73 -14.04 41.90
C ARG A 4 74.84 -14.94 41.04
N ALA A 5 74.84 -16.26 41.32
CA ALA A 5 73.94 -17.20 40.65
C ALA A 5 72.49 -16.99 41.10
N VAL A 6 72.27 -16.75 42.41
CA VAL A 6 70.94 -16.43 42.96
C VAL A 6 70.38 -15.14 42.35
N ASP A 7 71.17 -14.07 42.25
CA ASP A 7 70.75 -12.81 41.61
C ASP A 7 70.33 -12.99 40.14
N VAL A 8 71.05 -13.82 39.38
CA VAL A 8 70.72 -14.11 37.98
C VAL A 8 69.38 -14.86 37.89
N VAL A 9 69.16 -15.85 38.76
CA VAL A 9 67.89 -16.59 38.82
C VAL A 9 66.75 -15.66 39.21
N SER A 10 66.91 -14.81 40.22
CA SER A 10 65.88 -13.83 40.63
C SER A 10 65.49 -12.90 39.47
N ARG A 11 66.46 -12.35 38.72
CA ARG A 11 66.16 -11.54 37.53
C ARG A 11 65.45 -12.32 36.42
N ALA A 12 65.82 -13.58 36.21
CA ALA A 12 65.16 -14.43 35.23
C ALA A 12 63.70 -14.68 35.61
N VAL A 13 63.43 -14.97 36.89
CA VAL A 13 62.06 -15.11 37.42
C VAL A 13 61.26 -13.82 37.25
N ASP A 14 61.83 -12.66 37.60
CA ASP A 14 61.17 -11.36 37.40
C ASP A 14 60.82 -11.10 35.92
N MET A 15 61.73 -11.44 35.00
CA MET A 15 61.46 -11.31 33.55
C MET A 15 60.33 -12.25 33.09
N VAL A 16 60.32 -13.49 33.57
CA VAL A 16 59.23 -14.44 33.27
C VAL A 16 57.91 -13.93 33.81
N SER A 17 57.84 -13.44 35.05
CA SER A 17 56.63 -12.87 35.64
C SER A 17 56.10 -11.69 34.79
N ARG A 18 56.99 -10.78 34.36
CA ARG A 18 56.58 -9.68 33.45
C ARG A 18 56.10 -10.18 32.10
N ALA A 19 56.71 -11.23 31.55
CA ALA A 19 56.27 -11.81 30.29
C ALA A 19 54.87 -12.43 30.42
N VAL A 20 54.59 -13.13 31.53
CA VAL A 20 53.25 -13.66 31.84
C VAL A 20 52.23 -12.53 31.97
N ASP A 21 52.55 -11.46 32.72
CA ASP A 21 51.66 -10.30 32.85
C ASP A 21 51.35 -9.63 31.49
N MET A 22 52.35 -9.56 30.59
CA MET A 22 52.14 -9.03 29.24
C MET A 22 51.22 -9.94 28.40
N VAL A 23 51.38 -11.25 28.51
CA VAL A 23 50.49 -12.22 27.84
C VAL A 23 49.06 -12.08 28.35
N SER A 24 48.85 -12.02 29.67
CA SER A 24 47.51 -11.85 30.24
C SER A 24 46.85 -10.55 29.77
N ARG A 25 47.59 -9.43 29.71
CA ARG A 25 47.07 -8.17 29.15
C ARG A 25 46.72 -8.27 27.66
N ALA A 26 47.50 -9.02 26.89
CA ALA A 26 47.20 -9.25 25.48
C ALA A 26 45.93 -10.09 25.31
N GLU A 27 45.73 -11.13 26.12
CA GLU A 27 44.51 -11.94 26.15
C GLU A 27 43.28 -11.11 26.53
N ASP A 28 43.39 -10.22 27.53
CA ASP A 28 42.32 -9.28 27.91
C ASP A 28 41.98 -8.29 26.79
N MET A 29 42.97 -7.84 26.03
CA MET A 29 42.75 -6.99 24.86
C MET A 29 42.04 -7.74 23.74
N VAL A 30 42.45 -8.97 23.45
CA VAL A 30 41.81 -9.83 22.45
C VAL A 30 40.36 -10.11 22.85
N SER A 31 40.11 -10.46 24.11
CA SER A 31 38.75 -10.71 24.62
C SER A 31 37.85 -9.49 24.44
N ARG A 32 38.32 -8.29 24.78
CA ARG A 32 37.58 -7.04 24.54
C ARG A 32 37.33 -6.77 23.05
N ALA A 33 38.29 -7.07 22.18
CA ALA A 33 38.11 -6.92 20.74
C ALA A 33 37.03 -7.87 20.20
N VAL A 34 37.01 -9.12 20.68
CA VAL A 34 35.98 -10.12 20.35
C VAL A 34 34.60 -9.68 20.84
N ASP A 35 34.49 -9.11 22.04
CA ASP A 35 33.23 -8.59 22.57
C ASP A 35 32.69 -7.43 21.72
N VAL A 36 33.55 -6.49 21.32
CA VAL A 36 33.17 -5.38 20.44
C VAL A 36 32.70 -5.88 19.08
N PHE A 37 33.42 -6.85 18.50
CA PHE A 37 33.04 -7.46 17.23
C PHE A 37 31.69 -8.18 17.33
N SER A 38 31.46 -8.93 18.41
CA SER A 38 30.20 -9.64 18.64
C SER A 38 29.01 -8.66 18.71
N ARG A 39 29.17 -7.52 19.42
CA ARG A 39 28.15 -6.47 19.46
C ARG A 39 27.89 -5.86 18.08
N ALA A 40 28.93 -5.65 17.27
CA ALA A 40 28.77 -5.14 15.91
C ALA A 40 27.96 -6.12 15.03
N VAL A 41 28.24 -7.42 15.12
CA VAL A 41 27.47 -8.47 14.42
C VAL A 41 26.01 -8.50 14.86
N ASP A 42 25.73 -8.34 16.15
CA ASP A 42 24.36 -8.27 16.67
C ASP A 42 23.59 -7.05 16.15
N MET A 43 24.24 -5.88 16.08
CA MET A 43 23.64 -4.67 15.50
C MET A 43 23.30 -4.84 14.02
N VAL A 44 24.22 -5.41 13.24
CA VAL A 44 23.98 -5.72 11.82
C VAL A 44 22.81 -6.70 11.68
N SER A 45 22.75 -7.73 12.52
CA SER A 45 21.66 -8.72 12.50
C SER A 45 20.29 -8.09 12.78
N ARG A 46 20.22 -7.15 13.73
CA ARG A 46 18.99 -6.37 13.99
C ARG A 46 18.62 -5.47 12.82
N ALA A 47 19.58 -4.81 12.19
CA ALA A 47 19.34 -3.99 11.01
C ALA A 47 18.75 -4.82 9.86
N VAL A 48 19.33 -5.99 9.57
CA VAL A 48 18.82 -6.92 8.56
C VAL A 48 17.39 -7.37 8.87
N HIS A 49 17.08 -7.67 10.14
CA HIS A 49 15.72 -8.05 10.53
C HIS A 49 14.72 -6.90 10.31
N MET A 50 15.09 -5.65 10.62
CA MET A 50 14.22 -4.50 10.35
C MET A 50 13.98 -4.28 8.85
N VAL A 51 15.03 -4.40 8.03
CA VAL A 51 14.91 -4.30 6.57
C VAL A 51 13.94 -5.35 6.04
N ARG A 52 14.00 -6.60 6.52
CA ARG A 52 13.04 -7.66 6.13
C ARG A 52 11.59 -7.27 6.44
N ARG A 53 11.35 -6.75 7.64
CA ARG A 53 10.01 -6.29 8.04
C ARG A 53 9.52 -5.13 7.17
N VAL A 54 10.41 -4.22 6.79
CA VAL A 54 10.11 -3.14 5.85
C VAL A 54 9.70 -3.67 4.48
N VAL A 55 10.45 -4.62 3.92
CA VAL A 55 10.12 -5.25 2.64
C VAL A 55 8.72 -5.89 2.67
N GLU A 56 8.36 -6.54 3.77
CA GLU A 56 7.01 -7.09 3.97
C GLU A 56 5.93 -6.00 3.98
N MET A 57 6.13 -4.91 4.72
CA MET A 57 5.19 -3.79 4.74
C MET A 57 5.02 -3.13 3.37
N VAL A 58 6.11 -2.93 2.63
CA VAL A 58 6.04 -2.41 1.25
C VAL A 58 5.26 -3.36 0.35
N SER A 59 5.45 -4.68 0.50
CA SER A 59 4.71 -5.68 -0.27
C SER A 59 3.20 -5.59 -0.01
N ILE A 60 2.78 -5.44 1.25
CA ILE A 60 1.37 -5.24 1.63
C ILE A 60 0.83 -3.94 1.00
N ALA A 61 1.61 -2.85 1.05
CA ALA A 61 1.20 -1.58 0.45
C ALA A 61 0.99 -1.70 -1.07
N VAL A 62 1.88 -2.40 -1.79
CA VAL A 62 1.74 -2.67 -3.22
C VAL A 62 0.46 -3.48 -3.52
N GLU A 63 0.14 -4.49 -2.70
CA GLU A 63 -1.10 -5.25 -2.86
C GLU A 63 -2.34 -4.38 -2.64
N MET A 64 -2.31 -3.49 -1.64
CA MET A 64 -3.40 -2.54 -1.38
C MET A 64 -3.62 -1.58 -2.55
N VAL A 65 -2.54 -1.05 -3.14
CA VAL A 65 -2.61 -0.20 -4.34
C VAL A 65 -3.21 -0.99 -5.52
N SER A 66 -2.77 -2.24 -5.73
CA SER A 66 -3.31 -3.08 -6.80
C SER A 66 -4.82 -3.28 -6.67
N ARG A 67 -5.30 -3.60 -5.45
CA ARG A 67 -6.75 -3.71 -5.18
C ARG A 67 -7.47 -2.39 -5.43
N ALA A 68 -6.88 -1.25 -5.06
CA ALA A 68 -7.47 0.06 -5.32
C ALA A 68 -7.63 0.34 -6.82
N VAL A 69 -6.64 0.00 -7.63
CA VAL A 69 -6.72 0.11 -9.10
C VAL A 69 -7.87 -0.73 -9.65
N ASP A 70 -8.06 -1.96 -9.18
CA ASP A 70 -9.19 -2.80 -9.59
C ASP A 70 -10.55 -2.18 -9.23
N PHE A 71 -10.67 -1.58 -8.05
CA PHE A 71 -11.89 -0.87 -7.64
C PHE A 71 -12.17 0.34 -8.54
N VAL A 72 -11.14 1.12 -8.90
CA VAL A 72 -11.26 2.23 -9.84
C VAL A 72 -11.75 1.74 -11.19
N SER A 73 -11.16 0.68 -11.73
CA SER A 73 -11.57 0.11 -13.03
C SER A 73 -13.04 -0.29 -13.02
N ARG A 74 -13.50 -0.99 -11.97
CA ARG A 74 -14.91 -1.38 -11.84
C ARG A 74 -15.85 -0.19 -11.72
N ALA A 75 -15.42 0.87 -11.03
CA ALA A 75 -16.22 2.09 -10.92
C ALA A 75 -16.37 2.79 -12.27
N VAL A 76 -15.30 2.88 -13.07
CA VAL A 76 -15.33 3.43 -14.43
C VAL A 76 -16.29 2.63 -15.32
N ASP A 77 -16.24 1.30 -15.29
CA ASP A 77 -17.14 0.45 -16.06
C ASP A 77 -18.61 0.69 -15.71
N MET A 78 -18.94 0.87 -14.42
CA MET A 78 -20.30 1.16 -14.00
C MET A 78 -20.77 2.54 -14.46
N VAL A 79 -19.90 3.55 -14.46
CA VAL A 79 -20.20 4.88 -14.99
C VAL A 79 -20.48 4.79 -16.49
N SER A 80 -19.66 4.06 -17.25
CA SER A 80 -19.89 3.84 -18.69
C SER A 80 -21.27 3.23 -18.95
N ARG A 81 -21.63 2.16 -18.22
CA ARG A 81 -22.95 1.54 -18.36
C ARG A 81 -24.10 2.48 -18.00
N ALA A 82 -23.88 3.37 -17.02
CA ALA A 82 -24.88 4.35 -16.62
C ALA A 82 -25.12 5.38 -17.75
N VAL A 83 -24.04 5.87 -18.36
CA VAL A 83 -24.12 6.76 -19.54
C VAL A 83 -24.89 6.10 -20.69
N ASP A 84 -24.62 4.83 -20.98
CA ASP A 84 -25.34 4.09 -22.02
C ASP A 84 -26.84 3.92 -21.72
N MET A 85 -27.21 3.76 -20.45
CA MET A 85 -28.63 3.71 -20.06
C MET A 85 -29.31 5.07 -20.20
N VAL A 86 -28.62 6.16 -19.85
CA VAL A 86 -29.14 7.52 -20.05
C VAL A 86 -29.33 7.80 -21.54
N SER A 87 -28.37 7.45 -22.39
CA SER A 87 -28.51 7.62 -23.85
C SER A 87 -29.74 6.89 -24.38
N ARG A 88 -29.94 5.63 -23.99
CA ARG A 88 -31.13 4.86 -24.36
C ARG A 88 -32.43 5.47 -23.85
N ALA A 89 -32.40 6.11 -22.68
CA ALA A 89 -33.57 6.80 -22.13
C ALA A 89 -33.93 8.02 -22.95
N VAL A 90 -32.94 8.83 -23.34
CA VAL A 90 -33.12 9.98 -24.23
C VAL A 90 -33.74 9.54 -25.57
N ASP A 91 -33.24 8.46 -26.17
CA ASP A 91 -33.80 7.93 -27.43
C ASP A 91 -35.27 7.47 -27.29
N MET A 92 -35.64 6.93 -26.13
CA MET A 92 -37.03 6.57 -25.86
C MET A 92 -37.93 7.79 -25.69
N VAL A 93 -37.43 8.85 -25.04
CA VAL A 93 -38.17 10.12 -24.92
C VAL A 93 -38.37 10.75 -26.30
N SER A 94 -37.34 10.82 -27.13
CA SER A 94 -37.46 11.34 -28.51
C SER A 94 -38.51 10.58 -29.31
N ARG A 95 -38.50 9.24 -29.25
CA ARG A 95 -39.55 8.41 -29.88
C ARG A 95 -40.94 8.66 -29.31
N ALA A 96 -41.06 8.98 -28.03
CA ALA A 96 -42.34 9.30 -27.40
C ALA A 96 -42.88 10.64 -27.90
N VAL A 97 -42.02 11.65 -27.99
CA VAL A 97 -42.35 12.95 -28.57
C VAL A 97 -42.84 12.80 -30.01
N ASP A 98 -42.14 12.03 -30.84
CA ASP A 98 -42.56 11.76 -32.22
C ASP A 98 -43.95 11.11 -32.31
N MET A 99 -44.25 10.17 -31.39
CA MET A 99 -45.57 9.54 -31.33
C MET A 99 -46.67 10.52 -30.92
N VAL A 100 -46.39 11.42 -29.97
CA VAL A 100 -47.34 12.46 -29.56
C VAL A 100 -47.61 13.43 -30.73
N THR A 101 -46.57 13.87 -31.44
CA THR A 101 -46.72 14.73 -32.62
C THR A 101 -47.64 14.09 -33.66
N ARG A 102 -47.39 12.82 -34.01
CA ARG A 102 -48.27 12.07 -34.94
C ARG A 102 -49.70 11.87 -34.42
N ALA A 103 -49.89 11.84 -33.10
CA ALA A 103 -51.21 11.73 -32.50
C ALA A 103 -52.00 13.03 -32.62
N VAL A 104 -51.34 14.17 -32.41
CA VAL A 104 -51.96 15.50 -32.56
C VAL A 104 -52.48 15.72 -33.98
N ASP A 105 -51.77 15.20 -34.99
CA ASP A 105 -52.20 15.26 -36.39
C ASP A 105 -53.42 14.36 -36.72
N MET A 106 -53.86 13.49 -35.78
CA MET A 106 -54.99 12.58 -35.97
C MET A 106 -56.19 12.93 -35.06
N VAL A 107 -57.39 13.05 -35.62
CA VAL A 107 -58.64 13.28 -34.85
C VAL A 107 -59.43 11.97 -34.72
N SER A 108 -58.95 11.03 -33.91
CA SER A 108 -59.64 9.74 -33.67
C SER A 108 -59.26 9.09 -32.33
N SER A 109 -59.99 8.05 -31.92
CA SER A 109 -59.64 7.21 -30.75
C SER A 109 -58.21 6.63 -30.81
N ARG A 110 -57.68 6.42 -32.02
CA ARG A 110 -56.31 5.96 -32.25
C ARG A 110 -55.26 6.95 -31.76
N ALA A 111 -55.58 8.25 -31.70
CA ALA A 111 -54.69 9.26 -31.16
C ALA A 111 -54.49 9.10 -29.64
N VAL A 112 -55.57 8.78 -28.90
CA VAL A 112 -55.52 8.56 -27.45
C VAL A 112 -54.61 7.39 -27.10
N ASP A 113 -54.72 6.27 -27.84
CA ASP A 113 -53.87 5.10 -27.64
C ASP A 113 -52.37 5.40 -27.88
N MET A 114 -52.06 6.21 -28.90
CA MET A 114 -50.67 6.58 -29.19
C MET A 114 -50.08 7.49 -28.12
N VAL A 115 -50.86 8.45 -27.61
CA VAL A 115 -50.46 9.29 -26.48
C VAL A 115 -50.21 8.43 -25.25
N SER A 116 -51.09 7.47 -24.95
CA SER A 116 -50.90 6.57 -23.81
C SER A 116 -49.59 5.77 -23.93
N ARG A 117 -49.28 5.22 -25.12
CA ARG A 117 -48.00 4.51 -25.34
C ARG A 117 -46.79 5.44 -25.20
N ALA A 118 -46.89 6.68 -25.67
CA ALA A 118 -45.82 7.65 -25.51
C ALA A 118 -45.56 7.95 -24.03
N VAL A 119 -46.60 8.13 -23.22
CA VAL A 119 -46.48 8.31 -21.77
C VAL A 119 -45.78 7.11 -21.12
N ASP A 120 -46.13 5.88 -21.52
CA ASP A 120 -45.47 4.68 -20.98
C ASP A 120 -44.00 4.57 -21.38
N MET A 121 -43.61 5.02 -22.59
CA MET A 121 -42.20 5.09 -22.97
C MET A 121 -41.43 6.13 -22.16
N VAL A 122 -42.03 7.29 -21.89
CA VAL A 122 -41.43 8.32 -21.01
C VAL A 122 -41.24 7.76 -19.60
N ARG A 123 -42.23 7.06 -19.04
CA ARG A 123 -42.09 6.39 -17.72
C ARG A 123 -40.91 5.42 -17.68
N ARG A 124 -40.79 4.55 -18.69
CA ARG A 124 -39.64 3.62 -18.78
C ARG A 124 -38.32 4.35 -18.92
N ALA A 125 -38.27 5.47 -19.64
CA ALA A 125 -37.07 6.28 -19.78
C ALA A 125 -36.64 6.87 -18.43
N VAL A 126 -37.60 7.40 -17.66
CA VAL A 126 -37.37 7.90 -16.29
C VAL A 126 -36.82 6.79 -15.39
N ASP A 127 -37.38 5.58 -15.44
CA ASP A 127 -36.89 4.43 -14.67
C ASP A 127 -35.44 4.06 -15.02
N MET A 128 -35.07 4.11 -16.32
CA MET A 128 -33.69 3.83 -16.73
C MET A 128 -32.71 4.91 -16.26
N VAL A 129 -33.12 6.19 -16.29
CA VAL A 129 -32.31 7.29 -15.73
C VAL A 129 -32.11 7.09 -14.23
N SER A 130 -33.16 6.72 -13.50
CA SER A 130 -33.07 6.41 -12.06
C SER A 130 -32.04 5.32 -11.76
N ARG A 131 -32.09 4.20 -12.50
CA ARG A 131 -31.09 3.12 -12.39
C ARG A 131 -29.67 3.59 -12.74
N ALA A 132 -29.53 4.48 -13.72
CA ALA A 132 -28.23 5.03 -14.09
C ALA A 132 -27.63 5.86 -12.95
N VAL A 133 -28.45 6.70 -12.32
CA VAL A 133 -28.05 7.49 -11.14
C VAL A 133 -27.61 6.58 -9.97
N ASP A 134 -28.32 5.48 -9.73
CA ASP A 134 -27.92 4.51 -8.70
C ASP A 134 -26.56 3.86 -9.00
N MET A 135 -26.30 3.50 -10.26
CA MET A 135 -25.00 2.93 -10.66
C MET A 135 -23.86 3.94 -10.52
N VAL A 136 -24.08 5.20 -10.90
CA VAL A 136 -23.10 6.28 -10.68
C VAL A 136 -22.82 6.44 -9.19
N SER A 137 -23.85 6.43 -8.34
CA SER A 137 -23.69 6.55 -6.89
C SER A 137 -22.84 5.40 -6.31
N ARG A 138 -23.06 4.16 -6.78
CA ARG A 138 -22.21 3.01 -6.41
C ARG A 138 -20.78 3.16 -6.90
N ALA A 139 -20.57 3.73 -8.09
CA ALA A 139 -19.23 3.93 -8.65
C ALA A 139 -18.45 4.95 -7.82
N VAL A 140 -19.08 6.06 -7.45
CA VAL A 140 -18.50 7.07 -6.56
C VAL A 140 -18.10 6.45 -5.22
N TYR A 141 -18.96 5.62 -4.62
CA TYR A 141 -18.63 4.92 -3.37
C TYR A 141 -17.40 4.00 -3.51
N MET A 142 -17.30 3.25 -4.61
CA MET A 142 -16.12 2.41 -4.86
C MET A 142 -14.84 3.23 -5.07
N LEU A 143 -14.92 4.37 -5.76
CA LEU A 143 -13.80 5.29 -5.92
C LEU A 143 -13.31 5.82 -4.57
N SER A 144 -14.22 6.22 -3.68
CA SER A 144 -13.85 6.66 -2.33
C SER A 144 -13.10 5.57 -1.56
N ARG A 145 -13.57 4.32 -1.60
CA ARG A 145 -12.84 3.20 -0.96
C ARG A 145 -11.46 2.97 -1.59
N ALA A 146 -11.33 3.12 -2.91
CA ALA A 146 -10.05 2.99 -3.59
C ALA A 146 -9.06 4.07 -3.11
N VAL A 147 -9.50 5.32 -3.00
CA VAL A 147 -8.69 6.43 -2.47
C VAL A 147 -8.24 6.14 -1.04
N ASP A 148 -9.13 5.66 -0.16
CA ASP A 148 -8.78 5.31 1.22
C ASP A 148 -7.71 4.20 1.28
N MET A 149 -7.80 3.20 0.40
CA MET A 149 -6.80 2.13 0.34
C MET A 149 -5.44 2.64 -0.12
N VAL A 150 -5.40 3.53 -1.12
CA VAL A 150 -4.16 4.16 -1.56
C VAL A 150 -3.54 4.99 -0.44
N SER A 151 -4.33 5.81 0.27
CA SER A 151 -3.84 6.60 1.40
C SER A 151 -3.19 5.72 2.48
N ARG A 152 -3.84 4.61 2.84
CA ARG A 152 -3.27 3.65 3.81
C ARG A 152 -1.98 3.00 3.29
N ALA A 153 -1.91 2.69 2.00
CA ALA A 153 -0.69 2.13 1.41
C ALA A 153 0.47 3.14 1.47
N VAL A 154 0.21 4.42 1.20
CA VAL A 154 1.20 5.51 1.31
C VAL A 154 1.69 5.67 2.76
N ASP A 155 0.79 5.59 3.74
CA ASP A 155 1.18 5.63 5.16
C ASP A 155 2.09 4.46 5.55
N ILE A 156 1.78 3.25 5.06
CA ILE A 156 2.60 2.06 5.30
C ILE A 156 4.00 2.25 4.70
N VAL A 157 4.09 2.73 3.46
CA VAL A 157 5.37 2.99 2.79
C VAL A 157 6.17 4.06 3.55
N SER A 158 5.52 5.14 3.98
CA SER A 158 6.17 6.21 4.75
C SER A 158 6.79 5.69 6.04
N ARG A 159 6.04 4.90 6.82
CA ARG A 159 6.55 4.24 8.02
C ARG A 159 7.69 3.27 7.73
N ALA A 160 7.61 2.56 6.61
CA ALA A 160 8.67 1.68 6.14
C ALA A 160 9.97 2.45 5.87
N VAL A 161 9.89 3.59 5.18
CA VAL A 161 11.03 4.47 4.93
C VAL A 161 11.64 4.96 6.25
N ASP A 162 10.82 5.42 7.20
CA ASP A 162 11.30 5.87 8.52
C ASP A 162 12.00 4.76 9.32
N MET A 163 11.59 3.51 9.15
CA MET A 163 12.26 2.36 9.77
C MET A 163 13.59 2.04 9.10
N VAL A 164 13.69 2.17 7.77
CA VAL A 164 14.97 1.98 7.06
C VAL A 164 15.96 3.06 7.45
N SER A 165 15.57 4.33 7.49
CA SER A 165 16.43 5.42 7.90
C SER A 165 17.04 5.16 9.29
N ARG A 166 16.20 4.79 10.27
CA ARG A 166 16.67 4.42 11.62
C ARG A 166 17.58 3.20 11.64
N ALA A 167 17.36 2.23 10.76
CA ALA A 167 18.21 1.05 10.66
C ALA A 167 19.59 1.40 10.10
N VAL A 168 19.65 2.28 9.10
CA VAL A 168 20.91 2.79 8.54
C VAL A 168 21.67 3.61 9.58
N ASP A 169 21.00 4.50 10.30
CA ASP A 169 21.61 5.33 11.35
C ASP A 169 22.25 4.49 12.48
N MET A 170 21.73 3.29 12.78
CA MET A 170 22.30 2.43 13.83
C MET A 170 23.56 1.67 13.41
N VAL A 171 23.83 1.54 12.11
CA VAL A 171 25.00 0.81 11.58
C VAL A 171 26.02 1.73 10.90
N SER A 172 25.71 3.04 10.84
CA SER A 172 26.58 4.11 10.35
C SER A 172 27.41 4.68 11.49
#